data_AF-A0A0B5EX05-F1
#
_entry.id   AF-A0A0B5EX05-F1
#
_cell.length_a   1.000
_cell.length_b   1.000
_cell.length_c   1.000
_cell.angle_alpha   90.00
_cell.angle_beta   90.00
_cell.angle_gamma   90.00
#
_symmetry.space_group_name_H-M   'P 1'
#
loop_
_entity.id
_entity.type
_entity.pdbx_description
1 polymer ?
#
loop_
_entity_poly.entity_id
_entity_poly.type
_entity_poly.pdbx_seq_one_letter_code
_entity_poly.pdbx_strand_id
1 'polypeptide(L)'
;MQPPQPSAPPPPAAPQGPAPAPRRTGLLLGALVVGLLVGAGGVGAAWALGGDDGGSGSGAGAAGDARGACAALDGFDESQYGAKGDEGLVALNRWSGAVTLSAAAAAGDPEYRPLAEALNRAQQRHAREFTFDAEAKKDLAKARGICADL
;
A
#
# COMPACT_ATOMS: atom_id res chain seq x y z
N MET A 1 32.07 -1.42 -85.39
CA MET A 1 31.74 0.01 -85.53
C MET A 1 30.25 0.15 -85.29
N GLN A 2 29.85 0.66 -84.11
CA GLN A 2 28.45 0.91 -83.75
C GLN A 2 28.21 2.42 -83.85
N PRO A 3 27.13 2.89 -84.51
CA PRO A 3 26.87 4.32 -84.66
C PRO A 3 26.45 4.97 -83.32
N PRO A 4 26.76 6.26 -83.10
CA PRO A 4 26.32 6.99 -81.92
C PRO A 4 24.80 7.22 -81.96
N GLN A 5 24.12 6.92 -80.86
CA GLN A 5 22.69 7.21 -80.69
C GLN A 5 22.49 8.68 -80.27
N PRO A 6 21.50 9.41 -80.82
CA PRO A 6 21.19 10.78 -80.41
C PRO A 6 20.60 10.84 -79.00
N SER A 7 21.05 11.79 -78.18
CA SER A 7 20.53 12.03 -76.84
C SER A 7 19.14 12.67 -76.90
N ALA A 8 18.17 12.11 -76.18
CA ALA A 8 16.84 12.70 -76.02
C ALA A 8 16.85 13.91 -75.06
N PRO A 9 15.97 14.92 -75.25
CA PRO A 9 15.89 16.09 -74.37
C PRO A 9 15.32 15.75 -72.98
N PRO A 10 15.69 16.49 -71.92
CA PRO A 10 15.19 16.23 -70.58
C PRO A 10 13.69 16.56 -70.45
N PRO A 11 12.93 15.80 -69.63
CA PRO A 11 11.51 16.05 -69.41
C PRO A 11 11.26 17.34 -68.60
N PRO A 12 10.09 17.99 -68.76
CA PRO A 12 9.73 19.17 -68.00
C PRO A 12 9.52 18.87 -66.51
N ALA A 13 9.86 19.85 -65.66
CA ALA A 13 9.75 19.72 -64.21
C ALA A 13 8.29 19.59 -63.74
N ALA A 14 8.03 18.60 -62.89
CA ALA A 14 6.71 18.36 -62.28
C ALA A 14 6.34 19.45 -61.25
N PRO A 15 5.04 19.72 -61.02
CA PRO A 15 4.60 20.68 -60.01
C PRO A 15 4.92 20.19 -58.60
N GLN A 16 5.44 21.08 -57.75
CA GLN A 16 5.71 20.78 -56.34
C GLN A 16 4.40 20.75 -55.55
N GLY A 17 4.08 19.62 -54.92
CA GLY A 17 2.92 19.47 -54.04
C GLY A 17 3.06 20.25 -52.72
N PRO A 18 1.95 20.47 -51.97
CA PRO A 18 1.96 21.26 -50.74
C PRO A 18 2.78 20.60 -49.62
N ALA A 19 3.45 21.44 -48.82
CA ALA A 19 4.35 21.03 -47.75
C ALA A 19 3.65 20.24 -46.62
N PRO A 20 4.32 19.25 -45.99
CA PRO A 20 3.72 18.47 -44.90
C PRO A 20 3.59 19.27 -43.60
N ALA A 21 2.44 19.15 -42.93
CA ALA A 21 2.19 19.78 -41.64
C ALA A 21 3.05 19.16 -40.50
N PRO A 22 3.49 19.96 -39.50
CA PRO A 22 4.41 19.49 -38.48
C PRO A 22 3.78 18.52 -37.47
N ARG A 23 4.61 17.55 -37.07
CA ARG A 23 4.27 16.35 -36.27
C ARG A 23 3.98 16.69 -34.79
N ARG A 24 2.69 16.88 -34.44
CA ARG A 24 2.23 17.09 -33.06
C ARG A 24 2.26 15.82 -32.18
N THR A 25 2.45 14.65 -32.79
CA THR A 25 2.39 13.35 -32.10
C THR A 25 3.56 13.11 -31.15
N GLY A 26 4.76 13.59 -31.48
CA GLY A 26 5.95 13.43 -30.63
C GLY A 26 5.87 14.20 -29.32
N LEU A 27 5.17 15.34 -29.32
CA LEU A 27 5.00 16.20 -28.15
C LEU A 27 4.03 15.59 -27.13
N LEU A 28 2.98 14.91 -27.60
CA LEU A 28 2.03 14.20 -26.75
C LEU A 28 2.66 12.95 -26.11
N LEU A 29 3.45 12.18 -26.87
CA LEU A 29 4.20 11.04 -26.33
C LEU A 29 5.23 11.48 -25.29
N GLY A 30 5.95 12.58 -25.53
CA GLY A 30 6.87 13.15 -24.56
C GLY A 30 6.18 13.57 -23.26
N ALA A 31 5.05 14.29 -23.36
CA ALA A 31 4.28 14.70 -22.19
C ALA A 31 3.73 13.51 -21.39
N LEU A 32 3.32 12.43 -22.07
CA LEU A 32 2.78 11.23 -21.43
C LEU A 32 3.87 10.42 -20.71
N VAL A 33 5.07 10.32 -21.30
CA VAL A 33 6.24 9.69 -20.65
C VAL A 33 6.70 10.51 -19.44
N VAL A 34 6.77 11.84 -19.57
CA VAL A 34 7.14 12.72 -18.45
C VAL A 34 6.09 12.65 -17.34
N GLY A 35 4.80 12.70 -17.68
CA GLY A 35 3.71 12.52 -16.73
C GLY A 35 3.73 11.16 -16.03
N LEU A 36 4.05 10.09 -16.76
CA LEU A 36 4.19 8.74 -16.19
C LEU A 36 5.42 8.64 -15.26
N LEU A 37 6.56 9.24 -15.63
CA LEU A 37 7.76 9.25 -14.80
C LEU A 37 7.59 10.08 -13.53
N VAL A 38 6.92 11.24 -13.62
CA VAL A 38 6.61 12.08 -12.45
C VAL A 38 5.54 11.44 -11.57
N GLY A 39 4.51 10.84 -12.17
CA GLY A 39 3.45 10.13 -11.45
C GLY A 39 3.97 8.85 -10.76
N ALA A 40 4.73 8.02 -11.45
CA ALA A 40 5.34 6.81 -10.88
C ALA A 40 6.45 7.16 -9.88
N GLY A 41 7.24 8.20 -10.14
CA GLY A 41 8.29 8.68 -9.24
C GLY A 41 7.72 9.27 -7.94
N GLY A 42 6.63 10.03 -8.01
CA GLY A 42 5.99 10.62 -6.83
C GLY A 42 5.35 9.59 -5.91
N VAL A 43 4.66 8.60 -6.47
CA VAL A 43 4.06 7.51 -5.69
C VAL A 43 5.14 6.54 -5.19
N GLY A 44 6.15 6.23 -6.01
CA GLY A 44 7.27 5.37 -5.63
C GLY A 44 8.18 5.96 -4.54
N ALA A 45 8.44 7.27 -4.57
CA ALA A 45 9.24 7.94 -3.54
C ALA A 45 8.52 8.00 -2.18
N ALA A 46 7.19 8.11 -2.17
CA ALA A 46 6.40 8.03 -0.93
C ALA A 46 6.45 6.62 -0.29
N TRP A 47 6.53 5.56 -1.10
CA TRP A 47 6.75 4.19 -0.61
C TRP A 47 8.22 3.90 -0.24
N ALA A 48 9.18 4.49 -0.94
CA ALA A 48 10.61 4.27 -0.70
C ALA A 48 11.12 5.03 0.54
N LEU A 49 10.62 6.23 0.83
CA LEU A 49 10.99 6.97 2.05
C LEU A 49 10.27 6.47 3.31
N GLY A 50 9.20 5.67 3.14
CA GLY A 50 8.56 4.92 4.22
C GLY A 50 9.04 3.47 4.33
N GLY A 51 10.03 3.06 3.52
CA GLY A 51 10.43 1.67 3.35
C GLY A 51 11.92 1.53 3.06
N ASP A 52 12.76 1.85 4.05
CA ASP A 52 14.08 1.22 4.18
C ASP A 52 13.86 -0.23 4.61
N ASP A 53 13.36 -1.06 3.69
CA ASP A 53 13.44 -2.54 3.70
C ASP A 53 12.83 -3.03 2.38
N GLY A 54 13.66 -3.03 1.33
CA GLY A 54 13.36 -3.60 0.01
C GLY A 54 13.29 -5.14 0.00
N GLY A 55 12.64 -5.72 1.00
CA GLY A 55 12.34 -7.15 1.05
C GLY A 55 10.86 -7.38 0.80
N SER A 56 10.51 -7.96 -0.34
CA SER A 56 9.26 -8.73 -0.52
C SER A 56 9.27 -10.00 0.35
N GLY A 57 9.70 -9.89 1.60
CA GLY A 57 9.70 -10.92 2.61
C GLY A 57 8.52 -10.69 3.54
N SER A 58 7.83 -11.76 3.89
CA SER A 58 6.67 -11.75 4.80
C SER A 58 6.93 -11.03 6.15
N GLY A 59 8.19 -10.77 6.52
CA GLY A 59 8.58 -10.00 7.70
C GLY A 59 8.30 -8.48 7.63
N ALA A 60 8.42 -7.85 6.45
CA ALA A 60 8.11 -6.42 6.30
C ALA A 60 6.59 -6.16 6.45
N GLY A 61 5.77 -7.12 5.98
CA GLY A 61 4.33 -7.14 6.22
C GLY A 61 4.01 -7.39 7.70
N ALA A 62 4.66 -8.38 8.32
CA ALA A 62 4.41 -8.74 9.72
C ALA A 62 4.68 -7.60 10.70
N ALA A 63 5.81 -6.89 10.53
CA ALA A 63 6.13 -5.73 11.36
C ALA A 63 5.15 -4.56 11.13
N GLY A 64 4.66 -4.38 9.90
CA GLY A 64 3.59 -3.42 9.60
C GLY A 64 2.28 -3.77 10.29
N ASP A 65 1.88 -5.04 10.22
CA ASP A 65 0.68 -5.55 10.87
C ASP A 65 0.76 -5.45 12.39
N ALA A 66 1.92 -5.74 12.99
CA ALA A 66 2.14 -5.61 14.44
C ALA A 66 1.96 -4.15 14.90
N ARG A 67 2.58 -3.19 14.19
CA ARG A 67 2.42 -1.75 14.46
C ARG A 67 0.98 -1.29 14.25
N GLY A 68 0.32 -1.77 13.20
CA GLY A 68 -1.10 -1.50 12.95
C GLY A 68 -2.00 -2.03 14.07
N ALA A 69 -1.71 -3.23 14.58
CA ALA A 69 -2.42 -3.81 15.71
C ALA A 69 -2.26 -2.95 16.97
N CYS A 70 -1.02 -2.53 17.26
CA CYS A 70 -0.72 -1.67 18.40
C CYS A 70 -1.37 -0.29 18.30
N ALA A 71 -1.36 0.33 17.13
CA ALA A 71 -2.06 1.60 16.89
C ALA A 71 -3.59 1.47 17.02
N ALA A 72 -4.16 0.32 16.65
CA ALA A 72 -5.56 0.05 16.86
C ALA A 72 -5.88 -0.18 18.35
N LEU A 73 -5.01 -0.88 19.08
CA LEU A 73 -5.14 -1.15 20.51
C LEU A 73 -4.95 0.10 21.39
N ASP A 74 -4.07 1.02 21.01
CA ASP A 74 -3.87 2.29 21.70
C ASP A 74 -5.14 3.16 21.65
N GLY A 75 -5.79 3.19 20.49
CA GLY A 75 -7.09 3.85 20.30
C GLY A 75 -8.30 3.06 20.80
N PHE A 76 -8.10 1.91 21.44
CA PHE A 76 -9.19 1.07 21.94
C PHE A 76 -9.45 1.32 23.43
N ASP A 77 -10.66 1.81 23.72
CA ASP A 77 -11.22 1.94 25.07
C ASP A 77 -12.29 0.86 25.30
N GLU A 78 -12.01 -0.05 26.23
CA GLU A 78 -12.89 -1.16 26.61
C GLU A 78 -14.29 -0.69 27.05
N SER A 79 -14.41 0.49 27.66
CA SER A 79 -15.68 1.04 28.14
C SER A 79 -16.61 1.48 27.01
N GLN A 80 -16.03 1.81 25.84
CA GLN A 80 -16.76 2.27 24.66
C GLN A 80 -17.23 1.12 23.78
N TYR A 81 -16.69 -0.09 23.95
CA TYR A 81 -16.99 -1.23 23.08
C TYR A 81 -18.50 -1.56 22.97
N GLY A 82 -19.24 -1.39 24.05
CA GLY A 82 -20.70 -1.60 24.11
C GLY A 82 -21.54 -0.35 23.91
N ALA A 83 -20.91 0.80 23.64
CA ALA A 83 -21.63 2.06 23.44
C ALA A 83 -22.49 2.00 22.16
N LYS A 84 -23.55 2.81 22.12
CA LYS A 84 -24.40 2.94 20.93
C LYS A 84 -23.86 4.04 20.02
N GLY A 85 -24.09 3.90 18.72
CA GLY A 85 -23.71 4.91 17.72
C GLY A 85 -22.23 4.81 17.33
N ASP A 86 -21.70 5.90 16.79
CA ASP A 86 -20.40 5.93 16.12
C ASP A 86 -19.24 5.61 17.08
N GLU A 87 -19.32 6.05 18.35
CA GLU A 87 -18.29 5.78 19.36
C GLU A 87 -18.09 4.28 19.60
N GLY A 88 -19.20 3.54 19.77
CA GLY A 88 -19.15 2.09 19.93
C GLY A 88 -18.70 1.35 18.68
N LEU A 89 -19.11 1.83 17.49
CA LEU A 89 -18.61 1.30 16.22
C LEU A 89 -17.11 1.53 16.06
N VAL A 90 -16.60 2.69 16.45
CA VAL A 90 -15.15 2.97 16.44
C VAL A 90 -14.42 2.02 17.38
N ALA A 91 -14.88 1.87 18.62
CA ALA A 91 -14.26 0.97 19.60
C ALA A 91 -14.27 -0.49 19.14
N LEU A 92 -15.40 -0.97 18.59
CA LEU A 92 -15.54 -2.30 18.01
C LEU A 92 -14.54 -2.54 16.87
N ASN A 93 -14.43 -1.60 15.92
CA ASN A 93 -13.53 -1.74 14.77
C ASN A 93 -12.06 -1.64 15.18
N ARG A 94 -11.72 -0.79 16.16
CA ARG A 94 -10.38 -0.71 16.74
C ARG A 94 -9.99 -2.05 17.37
N TRP A 95 -10.88 -2.63 18.17
CA TRP A 95 -10.67 -3.95 18.76
C TRP A 95 -10.50 -5.05 17.71
N SER A 96 -11.43 -5.14 16.74
CA SER A 96 -11.34 -6.13 15.67
C SER A 96 -10.06 -5.97 14.84
N GLY A 97 -9.68 -4.73 14.52
CA GLY A 97 -8.45 -4.42 13.80
C GLY A 97 -7.21 -4.89 14.56
N ALA A 98 -7.13 -4.62 15.87
CA ALA A 98 -6.03 -5.09 16.71
C ALA A 98 -5.89 -6.63 16.70
N VAL A 99 -7.00 -7.34 16.87
CA VAL A 99 -7.01 -8.81 16.87
C VAL A 99 -6.60 -9.37 15.50
N THR A 100 -7.19 -8.86 14.41
CA THR A 100 -6.90 -9.36 13.06
C THR A 100 -5.46 -9.08 12.63
N LEU A 101 -4.96 -7.87 12.85
CA LEU A 101 -3.60 -7.50 12.45
C LEU A 101 -2.55 -8.21 13.30
N SER A 102 -2.76 -8.38 14.60
CA SER A 102 -1.80 -9.14 15.42
C SER A 102 -1.72 -10.61 14.98
N ALA A 103 -2.83 -11.22 14.58
CA ALA A 103 -2.84 -12.56 14.03
C ALA A 103 -2.11 -12.65 12.68
N ALA A 104 -2.28 -11.66 11.81
CA ALA A 104 -1.54 -11.56 10.55
C ALA A 104 -0.03 -11.40 10.80
N ALA A 105 0.35 -10.53 11.72
CA ALA A 105 1.74 -10.34 12.15
C ALA A 105 2.36 -11.66 12.62
N ALA A 106 1.70 -12.39 13.52
CA ALA A 106 2.19 -13.66 14.04
C ALA A 106 2.25 -14.79 13.00
N ALA A 107 1.42 -14.71 11.94
CA ALA A 107 1.47 -15.63 10.82
C ALA A 107 2.62 -15.31 9.86
N GLY A 108 2.94 -14.02 9.67
CA GLY A 108 4.05 -13.56 8.86
C GLY A 108 5.41 -13.70 9.54
N ASP A 109 5.46 -13.52 10.86
CA ASP A 109 6.66 -13.66 11.69
C ASP A 109 6.33 -14.21 13.10
N PRO A 110 6.89 -15.36 13.51
CA PRO A 110 6.70 -15.94 14.84
C PRO A 110 7.04 -15.03 16.03
N GLU A 111 7.90 -14.02 15.85
CA GLU A 111 8.27 -13.09 16.90
C GLU A 111 7.05 -12.36 17.49
N TYR A 112 6.03 -12.08 16.67
CA TYR A 112 4.80 -11.40 17.10
C TYR A 112 3.75 -12.31 17.73
N ARG A 113 4.02 -13.62 17.89
CA ARG A 113 3.09 -14.55 18.56
C ARG A 113 2.64 -14.09 19.94
N PRO A 114 3.50 -13.56 20.83
CA PRO A 114 3.07 -13.12 22.16
C PRO A 114 1.99 -12.04 22.12
N LEU A 115 2.05 -11.12 21.14
CA LEU A 115 1.03 -10.08 20.93
C LEU A 115 -0.29 -10.71 20.50
N ALA A 116 -0.26 -11.56 19.46
CA ALA A 116 -1.45 -12.24 18.95
C ALA A 116 -2.12 -13.11 20.02
N GLU A 117 -1.33 -13.83 20.82
CA GLU A 117 -1.86 -14.67 21.90
C GLU A 117 -2.52 -13.86 23.01
N ALA A 118 -1.94 -12.72 23.41
CA ALA A 118 -2.55 -11.85 24.41
C ALA A 118 -3.91 -11.31 23.93
N LEU A 119 -3.97 -10.79 22.70
CA LEU A 119 -5.22 -10.29 22.12
C LEU A 119 -6.25 -11.40 21.88
N ASN A 120 -5.81 -12.58 21.43
CA ASN A 120 -6.71 -13.72 21.21
C ASN A 120 -7.29 -14.26 22.53
N ARG A 121 -6.51 -14.31 23.63
CA ARG A 121 -7.05 -14.69 24.95
C ARG A 121 -8.11 -13.71 25.43
N ALA A 122 -7.85 -12.40 25.31
CA ALA A 122 -8.84 -11.38 25.61
C ALA A 122 -10.10 -11.51 24.72
N GLN A 123 -9.94 -11.75 23.42
CA GLN A 123 -11.06 -11.98 22.48
C GLN A 123 -11.91 -13.19 22.85
N GLN A 124 -11.28 -14.33 23.13
CA GLN A 124 -12.00 -15.55 23.50
C GLN A 124 -12.76 -15.39 24.81
N ARG A 125 -12.18 -14.65 25.76
CA ARG A 125 -12.83 -14.36 27.02
C ARG A 125 -14.00 -13.40 26.85
N HIS A 126 -13.79 -12.31 26.13
CA HIS A 126 -14.87 -11.38 25.78
C HIS A 126 -16.02 -12.09 25.04
N ALA A 127 -15.72 -13.02 24.12
CA ALA A 127 -16.74 -13.80 23.42
C ALA A 127 -17.55 -14.75 24.33
N ARG A 128 -17.00 -15.15 25.49
CA ARG A 128 -17.68 -16.02 26.46
C ARG A 128 -18.46 -15.22 27.50
N GLU A 129 -17.84 -14.17 28.02
CA GLU A 129 -18.35 -13.38 29.14
C GLU A 129 -19.10 -12.11 28.69
N PHE A 130 -19.03 -11.77 27.41
CA PHE A 130 -19.58 -10.55 26.81
C PHE A 130 -19.10 -9.25 27.46
N THR A 131 -17.96 -9.30 28.16
CA THR A 131 -17.37 -8.18 28.88
C THR A 131 -15.84 -8.28 28.92
N PHE A 132 -15.16 -7.15 29.11
CA PHE A 132 -13.72 -7.10 29.39
C PHE A 132 -13.50 -7.13 30.91
N ASP A 133 -13.58 -8.33 31.48
CA ASP A 133 -13.37 -8.55 32.90
C ASP A 133 -11.89 -8.38 33.32
N ALA A 134 -11.58 -8.65 34.59
CA ALA A 134 -10.24 -8.42 35.13
C ALA A 134 -9.13 -9.21 34.40
N GLU A 135 -9.41 -10.44 33.99
CA GLU A 135 -8.44 -11.26 33.26
C GLU A 135 -8.33 -10.81 31.80
N ALA A 136 -9.43 -10.44 31.14
CA ALA A 136 -9.36 -9.84 29.81
C ALA A 136 -8.53 -8.55 29.84
N LYS A 137 -8.75 -7.69 30.84
CA LYS A 137 -7.96 -6.45 31.05
C LYS A 137 -6.49 -6.73 31.33
N LYS A 138 -6.17 -7.82 32.03
CA LYS A 138 -4.78 -8.25 32.23
C LYS A 138 -4.11 -8.67 30.93
N ASP A 139 -4.81 -9.41 30.07
CA ASP A 139 -4.31 -9.77 28.74
C ASP A 139 -4.16 -8.53 27.84
N LEU A 140 -5.08 -7.56 27.92
CA LEU A 140 -4.96 -6.28 27.22
C LEU A 140 -3.78 -5.45 27.73
N ALA A 141 -3.56 -5.39 29.04
CA ALA A 141 -2.41 -4.71 29.63
C ALA A 141 -1.10 -5.36 29.18
N LYS A 142 -1.05 -6.70 29.09
CA LYS A 142 0.10 -7.42 28.53
C LYS A 142 0.31 -7.07 27.06
N ALA A 143 -0.75 -7.05 26.25
CA ALA A 143 -0.66 -6.67 24.84
C ALA A 143 -0.16 -5.22 24.67
N ARG A 144 -0.67 -4.28 25.47
CA ARG A 144 -0.20 -2.89 25.49
C ARG A 144 1.28 -2.78 25.92
N GLY A 145 1.71 -3.60 26.87
CA GLY A 145 3.12 -3.70 27.26
C GLY A 145 4.02 -4.16 26.13
N ILE A 146 3.63 -5.22 25.41
CA ILE A 146 4.35 -5.69 24.22
C ILE A 146 4.41 -4.58 23.16
N CYS A 147 3.31 -3.88 22.93
CA CYS A 147 3.26 -2.76 22.00
C CYS A 147 4.17 -1.58 22.37
N ALA A 148 4.52 -1.41 23.65
CA ALA A 148 5.45 -0.35 24.07
C ALA A 148 6.91 -0.71 23.76
N ASP A 149 7.21 -1.99 23.56
CA ASP A 149 8.54 -2.51 23.24
C ASP A 149 8.75 -2.70 21.71
N LEU A 150 7.75 -2.37 20.89
CA LEU A 150 7.74 -2.50 19.42
C LEU A 150 8.07 -1.20 18.67
#